data_AF-A0A947F0D3-F1
#
_entry.id   AF-A0A947F0D3-F1
#
_cell.length_a   1.000
_cell.length_b   1.000
_cell.length_c   1.000
_cell.angle_alpha   90.00
_cell.angle_beta   90.00
_cell.angle_gamma   90.00
#
_symmetry.space_group_name_H-M   'P 1'
#
loop_
_entity.id
_entity.type
_entity.pdbx_description
1 polymer ?
#
loop_
_entity_poly.entity_id
_entity_poly.type
_entity_poly.pdbx_seq_one_letter_code
_entity_poly.pdbx_strand_id
1 'polypeptide(L)'
;MSEQAKILAEMQEIIMTILKNGSASAEEGNRIDELEALLHEQKCYKEIDHAVYEYQGEEIAGLFSGDHYMEAIDKMCECEITPEDFFGFIQYHDEDEEFTEMFTEQFISDATKAYQSRCKP
;
A
#
# COMPACT_ATOMS: atom_id res chain seq x y z
N MET A 1 -6.31 4.03 -10.88
CA MET A 1 -6.58 4.63 -9.58
C MET A 1 -7.63 3.83 -8.86
N SER A 2 -7.14 2.91 -8.05
CA SER A 2 -7.90 2.18 -7.04
C SER A 2 -8.43 3.12 -5.95
N GLU A 3 -9.34 2.63 -5.11
CA GLU A 3 -9.90 3.43 -4.02
C GLU A 3 -8.84 3.75 -2.95
N GLN A 4 -8.00 2.77 -2.60
CA GLN A 4 -6.86 2.97 -1.70
C GLN A 4 -5.92 4.09 -2.19
N ALA A 5 -5.60 4.12 -3.49
CA ALA A 5 -4.74 5.15 -4.05
C ALA A 5 -5.35 6.56 -3.97
N LYS A 6 -6.68 6.69 -4.09
CA LYS A 6 -7.36 7.98 -3.91
C LYS A 6 -7.32 8.44 -2.46
N ILE A 7 -7.54 7.53 -1.52
CA ILE A 7 -7.49 7.81 -0.08
C ILE A 7 -6.09 8.33 0.29
N LEU A 8 -5.04 7.62 -0.11
CA LEU A 8 -3.65 8.01 0.12
C LEU A 8 -3.31 9.36 -0.53
N ALA A 9 -3.76 9.60 -1.77
CA ALA A 9 -3.54 10.88 -2.45
C ALA A 9 -4.21 12.05 -1.72
N GLU A 10 -5.44 11.86 -1.22
CA GLU A 10 -6.17 12.89 -0.46
C GLU A 10 -5.47 13.17 0.88
N MET A 11 -5.05 12.13 1.61
CA MET A 11 -4.27 12.30 2.83
C MET A 11 -2.98 13.09 2.58
N GLN A 12 -2.26 12.76 1.50
CA GLN A 12 -1.03 13.46 1.13
C GLN A 12 -1.26 14.94 0.80
N GLU A 13 -2.37 15.27 0.13
CA GLU A 13 -2.76 16.65 -0.16
C GLU A 13 -3.04 17.46 1.12
N ILE A 14 -3.74 16.86 2.08
CA ILE A 14 -4.02 17.48 3.39
C ILE A 14 -2.70 17.70 4.14
N ILE A 15 -1.84 16.68 4.21
CA ILE A 15 -0.52 16.78 4.87
C ILE A 15 0.34 17.88 4.24
N MET A 16 0.42 17.94 2.90
CA MET A 16 1.15 18.99 2.20
C MET A 16 0.58 20.39 2.50
N THR A 17 -0.73 20.51 2.64
CA THR A 17 -1.40 21.76 3.01
C THR A 17 -1.03 22.18 4.43
N ILE A 18 -1.06 21.25 5.39
CA ILE A 18 -0.63 21.48 6.78
C ILE A 18 0.83 21.94 6.81
N LEU A 19 1.73 21.24 6.10
CA LEU A 19 3.15 21.58 6.04
C LEU A 19 3.38 22.98 5.46
N LYS A 20 2.63 23.34 4.41
CA LYS A 20 2.69 24.65 3.78
C LYS A 20 2.18 25.76 4.70
N ASN A 21 1.13 25.50 5.47
CA ASN A 21 0.51 26.46 6.36
C ASN A 21 1.23 26.55 7.72
N GLY A 22 2.00 25.53 8.10
CA GLY A 22 2.71 25.45 9.38
C GLY A 22 1.82 25.14 10.59
N SER A 23 0.56 24.76 10.35
CA SER A 23 -0.40 24.39 11.39
C SER A 23 -1.49 23.50 10.81
N ALA A 24 -2.00 22.56 11.61
CA ALA A 24 -3.17 21.76 11.28
C ALA A 24 -4.42 22.33 11.96
N SER A 25 -5.52 22.40 11.21
CA SER A 25 -6.86 22.64 11.75
C SER A 25 -7.49 21.35 12.27
N ALA A 26 -8.50 21.48 13.13
CA ALA A 26 -9.27 20.33 13.61
C ALA A 26 -10.05 19.64 12.46
N GLU A 27 -10.46 20.39 11.44
CA GLU A 27 -11.15 19.82 10.27
C GLU A 27 -10.19 18.95 9.43
N GLU A 28 -8.96 19.41 9.20
CA GLU A 28 -7.93 18.63 8.52
C GLU A 28 -7.56 17.37 9.31
N GLY A 29 -7.44 17.46 10.64
CA GLY A 29 -7.20 16.31 11.51
C GLY A 29 -8.32 15.27 11.45
N ASN A 30 -9.58 15.70 11.63
CA ASN A 30 -10.72 14.80 11.54
C ASN A 30 -10.83 14.13 10.17
N ARG A 31 -10.48 14.86 9.09
CA ARG A 31 -10.51 14.31 7.74
C ARG A 31 -9.44 13.24 7.54
N ILE A 32 -8.24 13.42 8.11
CA ILE A 32 -7.20 12.39 8.12
C ILE A 32 -7.71 11.15 8.86
N ASP A 33 -8.30 11.29 10.05
CA ASP A 33 -8.84 10.16 10.82
C ASP A 33 -9.91 9.38 10.03
N GLU A 34 -10.81 10.09 9.33
CA GLU A 34 -11.81 9.46 8.45
C GLU A 34 -11.17 8.69 7.29
N LEU A 35 -10.13 9.27 6.68
CA LEU A 35 -9.41 8.65 5.57
C LEU A 35 -8.63 7.43 6.04
N GLU A 36 -8.00 7.45 7.21
CA GLU A 36 -7.33 6.29 7.81
C GLU A 36 -8.31 5.15 8.08
N ALA A 37 -9.51 5.45 8.61
CA ALA A 37 -10.54 4.45 8.82
C ALA A 37 -10.96 3.78 7.49
N LEU A 38 -11.13 4.57 6.42
CA LEU A 38 -11.43 4.05 5.07
C LEU A 38 -10.25 3.28 4.47
N LEU A 39 -9.01 3.66 4.80
CA LEU A 39 -7.80 2.99 4.36
C LEU A 39 -7.70 1.59 4.96
N HIS A 40 -8.04 1.43 6.24
CA HIS A 40 -8.06 0.13 6.93
C HIS A 40 -9.14 -0.83 6.40
N GLU A 41 -10.16 -0.32 5.68
CA GLU A 41 -11.13 -1.17 4.97
C GLU A 41 -10.58 -1.72 3.63
N GLN A 42 -9.42 -1.24 3.16
CA GLN A 42 -8.85 -1.64 1.88
C GLN A 42 -8.16 -3.01 1.96
N LYS A 43 -8.05 -3.65 0.80
CA LYS A 43 -7.60 -5.06 0.69
C LYS A 43 -6.21 -5.30 1.27
N CYS A 44 -5.29 -4.34 1.17
CA CYS A 44 -3.95 -4.49 1.75
C CYS A 44 -3.96 -4.55 3.28
N TYR A 45 -4.92 -3.89 3.93
CA TYR A 45 -5.07 -3.84 5.40
C TYR A 45 -6.00 -4.93 5.95
N LYS A 46 -6.44 -5.85 5.11
CA LYS A 46 -7.25 -6.97 5.58
C LYS A 46 -6.39 -7.86 6.49
N GLU A 47 -6.88 -8.09 7.71
CA GLU A 47 -6.23 -9.00 8.66
C GLU A 47 -6.17 -10.44 8.13
N ILE A 48 -5.07 -11.12 8.45
CA ILE A 48 -4.84 -12.52 8.09
C ILE A 48 -4.47 -13.36 9.32
N ASP A 49 -4.81 -14.64 9.26
CA ASP A 49 -4.33 -15.62 10.23
C ASP A 49 -2.93 -16.11 9.81
N HIS A 50 -1.92 -15.25 10.02
CA HIS A 50 -0.51 -15.53 9.74
C HIS A 50 0.34 -15.37 11.00
N ALA A 51 1.39 -16.19 11.14
CA ALA A 51 2.19 -16.27 12.36
C ALA A 51 3.07 -15.03 12.61
N VAL A 52 3.35 -14.25 11.56
CA VAL A 52 4.31 -13.12 11.58
C VAL A 52 3.68 -11.82 11.11
N TYR A 53 2.67 -11.88 10.25
CA TYR A 53 2.14 -10.71 9.55
C TYR A 53 0.69 -10.51 9.98
N GLU A 54 0.31 -9.27 10.21
CA GLU A 54 -1.05 -8.90 10.61
C GLU A 54 -1.92 -8.70 9.37
N TYR A 55 -1.36 -8.11 8.31
CA TYR A 55 -2.12 -7.70 7.12
C TYR A 55 -1.70 -8.44 5.84
N GLN A 56 -2.64 -8.55 4.90
CA GLN A 56 -2.39 -9.12 3.56
C GLN A 56 -1.24 -8.44 2.83
N GLY A 57 -1.13 -7.11 2.93
CA GLY A 57 -0.05 -6.33 2.32
C GLY A 57 1.33 -6.71 2.87
N GLU A 58 1.44 -6.93 4.18
CA GLU A 58 2.69 -7.32 4.83
C GLU A 58 3.13 -8.73 4.41
N GLU A 59 2.20 -9.67 4.29
CA GLU A 59 2.51 -11.01 3.82
C GLU A 59 3.05 -11.00 2.38
N ILE A 60 2.46 -10.18 1.50
CA ILE A 60 2.94 -10.00 0.13
C ILE A 60 4.34 -9.35 0.13
N ALA A 61 4.58 -8.37 1.00
CA ALA A 61 5.88 -7.75 1.16
C ALA A 61 6.95 -8.75 1.63
N GLY A 62 6.59 -9.59 2.61
CA GLY A 62 7.43 -10.69 3.11
C GLY A 62 7.79 -11.72 2.04
N LEU A 63 6.85 -12.04 1.14
CA LEU A 63 7.13 -12.90 -0.01
C LEU A 63 8.12 -12.24 -0.98
N PHE A 64 7.98 -10.95 -1.25
CA PHE A 64 8.96 -10.25 -2.06
C PHE A 64 10.35 -10.25 -1.41
N SER A 65 10.45 -9.90 -0.12
CA SER A 65 11.73 -9.86 0.61
C SER A 65 12.40 -11.23 0.78
N GLY A 66 11.62 -12.31 0.80
CA GLY A 66 12.10 -13.69 0.85
C GLY A 66 12.48 -14.32 -0.50
N ASP A 67 12.63 -13.54 -1.58
CA ASP A 67 12.88 -14.02 -2.96
C ASP A 67 11.74 -14.88 -3.56
N HIS A 68 10.52 -14.81 -3.01
CA HIS A 68 9.33 -15.52 -3.50
C HIS A 68 8.52 -14.68 -4.51
N TYR A 69 9.21 -14.03 -5.45
CA TYR A 69 8.64 -13.00 -6.33
C TYR A 69 7.35 -13.43 -7.05
N MET A 70 7.34 -14.60 -7.71
CA MET A 70 6.16 -15.03 -8.46
C MET A 70 4.98 -15.45 -7.56
N GLU A 71 5.27 -15.89 -6.33
CA GLU A 71 4.26 -16.22 -5.33
C GLU A 71 3.61 -14.95 -4.77
N ALA A 72 4.41 -13.90 -4.55
CA ALA A 72 3.89 -12.58 -4.23
C ALA A 72 2.95 -12.05 -5.33
N ILE A 73 3.33 -12.19 -6.61
CA ILE A 73 2.46 -11.81 -7.75
C ILE A 73 1.18 -12.64 -7.79
N ASP A 74 1.25 -13.96 -7.55
CA ASP A 74 0.08 -14.83 -7.47
C ASP A 74 -0.88 -14.37 -6.37
N LYS A 75 -0.33 -14.08 -5.20
CA LYS A 75 -1.11 -13.63 -4.06
C LYS A 75 -1.77 -12.28 -4.28
N MET A 76 -1.09 -11.36 -4.97
CA MET A 76 -1.69 -10.10 -5.43
C MET A 76 -2.86 -10.36 -6.39
N CYS A 77 -2.77 -11.33 -7.31
CA CYS A 77 -3.90 -11.71 -8.17
C CYS A 77 -5.07 -12.26 -7.34
N GLU A 78 -4.79 -13.22 -6.45
CA GLU A 78 -5.80 -13.92 -5.64
C GLU A 78 -6.56 -12.96 -4.72
N CYS A 79 -5.86 -12.00 -4.14
CA CYS A 79 -6.43 -11.00 -3.25
C CYS A 79 -7.00 -9.81 -4.03
N GLU A 80 -6.90 -9.80 -5.37
CA GLU A 80 -7.29 -8.67 -6.22
C GLU A 80 -6.69 -7.33 -5.74
N ILE A 81 -5.44 -7.37 -5.27
CA ILE A 81 -4.65 -6.21 -4.86
C ILE A 81 -3.88 -5.74 -6.09
N THR A 82 -4.13 -4.52 -6.55
CA THR A 82 -3.38 -4.00 -7.69
C THR A 82 -1.98 -3.56 -7.28
N PRO A 83 -1.01 -3.45 -8.22
CA PRO A 83 0.28 -2.85 -7.93
C PRO A 83 0.17 -1.45 -7.31
N GLU A 84 -0.81 -0.65 -7.76
CA GLU A 84 -1.09 0.68 -7.23
C GLU A 84 -1.50 0.62 -5.75
N ASP A 85 -2.37 -0.34 -5.38
CA ASP A 85 -2.75 -0.60 -3.99
C ASP A 85 -1.54 -1.07 -3.16
N PHE A 86 -0.82 -2.07 -3.65
CA PHE A 86 0.28 -2.67 -2.88
C PHE A 86 1.40 -1.66 -2.62
N PHE A 87 1.90 -0.96 -3.65
CA PHE A 87 3.00 -0.03 -3.45
C PHE A 87 2.57 1.25 -2.72
N GLY A 88 1.29 1.65 -2.82
CA GLY A 88 0.74 2.69 -1.96
C GLY A 88 0.67 2.27 -0.49
N PHE A 89 0.29 1.01 -0.23
CA PHE A 89 0.32 0.43 1.12
C PHE A 89 1.75 0.47 1.70
N ILE A 90 2.75 -0.02 0.96
CA ILE A 90 4.13 -0.02 1.47
C ILE A 90 4.64 1.38 1.77
N GLN A 91 4.39 2.36 0.89
CA GLN A 91 4.82 3.74 1.11
C GLN A 91 4.21 4.38 2.36
N TYR A 92 3.02 3.96 2.75
CA TYR A 92 2.33 4.49 3.93
C TYR A 92 2.65 3.70 5.21
N HIS A 93 2.75 2.37 5.09
CA HIS A 93 2.83 1.44 6.22
C HIS A 93 4.25 1.17 6.70
N ASP A 94 5.26 1.36 5.84
CA ASP A 94 6.65 1.11 6.20
C ASP A 94 7.24 2.26 7.05
N GLU A 95 6.85 2.29 8.32
CA GLU A 95 7.37 3.25 9.31
C GLU A 95 8.86 3.03 9.63
N ASP A 96 9.42 1.84 9.32
CA ASP A 96 10.78 1.41 9.68
C ASP A 96 11.72 1.18 8.46
N GLU A 97 11.35 1.63 7.26
CA GLU A 97 12.12 1.55 6.00
C GLU A 97 12.54 0.12 5.55
N GLU A 98 12.04 -0.95 6.18
CA GLU A 98 12.48 -2.33 5.92
C GLU A 98 12.15 -2.79 4.48
N PHE A 99 11.09 -2.23 3.89
CA PHE A 99 10.61 -2.62 2.56
C PHE A 99 10.78 -1.52 1.50
N THR A 100 10.86 -0.25 1.91
CA THR A 100 10.88 0.90 1.00
C THR A 100 12.18 0.97 0.19
N GLU A 101 13.31 0.59 0.77
CA GLU A 101 14.60 0.53 0.04
C GLU A 101 14.62 -0.59 -1.01
N MET A 102 13.82 -1.65 -0.83
CA MET A 102 13.75 -2.79 -1.73
C MET A 102 12.98 -2.47 -3.02
N PHE A 103 11.92 -1.67 -2.92
CA PHE A 103 10.99 -1.43 -4.04
C PHE A 103 11.37 -0.23 -4.90
N THR A 104 12.49 -0.36 -5.60
CA THR A 104 12.92 0.60 -6.62
C THR A 104 11.88 0.78 -7.74
N GLU A 105 11.93 1.90 -8.46
CA GLU A 105 11.05 2.14 -9.63
C GLU A 105 11.11 1.01 -10.67
N GLN A 106 12.30 0.43 -10.88
CA GLN A 106 12.48 -0.70 -11.80
C GLN A 106 11.76 -1.94 -11.28
N PHE A 107 11.88 -2.24 -9.98
CA PHE A 107 11.16 -3.34 -9.34
C PHE A 107 9.65 -3.17 -9.46
N ILE A 108 9.14 -1.97 -9.13
CA ILE A 108 7.71 -1.63 -9.25
C ILE A 108 7.23 -1.82 -10.69
N SER A 109 8.01 -1.35 -11.67
CA SER A 109 7.70 -1.51 -13.10
C SER A 109 7.60 -2.98 -13.50
N ASP A 110 8.54 -3.81 -13.07
CA ASP A 110 8.58 -5.21 -13.43
C ASP A 110 7.49 -6.02 -12.71
N ALA A 111 7.23 -5.74 -11.43
CA ALA A 111 6.10 -6.31 -10.68
C ALA A 111 4.77 -5.94 -11.32
N THR A 112 4.62 -4.69 -11.77
CA THR A 112 3.43 -4.23 -12.50
C THR A 112 3.23 -5.01 -13.81
N LYS A 113 4.29 -5.21 -14.59
CA LYS A 113 4.21 -6.00 -15.84
C LYS A 113 3.86 -7.46 -15.55
N ALA A 114 4.49 -8.07 -14.54
CA ALA A 114 4.23 -9.44 -14.13
C ALA A 114 2.77 -9.62 -13.68
N TYR A 115 2.27 -8.72 -12.83
CA TYR A 115 0.89 -8.69 -12.41
C TYR A 115 -0.07 -8.55 -13.60
N GLN A 116 0.16 -7.59 -14.50
CA GLN A 116 -0.69 -7.38 -15.67
C GLN A 116 -0.75 -8.62 -16.56
N SER A 117 0.41 -9.23 -16.84
CA SER A 117 0.49 -10.45 -17.64
C SER A 117 -0.20 -11.65 -17.01
N ARG A 118 -0.31 -11.69 -15.67
CA ARG A 118 -0.77 -12.87 -14.93
C ARG A 118 -2.22 -12.77 -14.47
N CYS A 119 -2.63 -11.62 -13.94
CA CYS A 119 -3.96 -11.41 -13.36
C CYS A 119 -4.97 -10.80 -14.35
N LYS A 120 -4.51 -10.23 -15.47
CA LYS A 120 -5.37 -9.61 -16.50
C LYS A 120 -4.96 -10.04 -17.92
N PRO A 121 -5.21 -11.29 -18.34
CA PRO A 121 -5.14 -11.65 -19.75
C PRO A 121 -6.19 -10.94 -20.60
#